data_AF-A0A284S728-F1
#
_entry.id   AF-A0A284S728-F1
#
_cell.length_a   1.000
_cell.length_b   1.000
_cell.length_c   1.000
_cell.angle_alpha   90.00
_cell.angle_beta   90.00
_cell.angle_gamma   90.00
#
_symmetry.space_group_name_H-M   'P 1'
#
loop_
_entity.id
_entity.type
_entity.pdbx_description
1 polymer ?
#
loop_
_entity_poly.entity_id
_entity_poly.type
_entity_poly.pdbx_seq_one_letter_code
_entity_poly.pdbx_strand_id
1 'polypeptide(L)'
;MDVLRHFHTLTLAGKVLVYEYYRGLNHMTDNTEVDLPKYASQKDISSCSGFQTLAHAESKCNKGLQAMGIGICVCARHEMVLPLVAEDLQVGERYCNMDYVAGSASKAYEDCEEIFMSYDITCQWKAKLWDHMRKLPAKAQFHDDMALDFGVPKLHCRVHKYTCQCQFSMNLKPGVGRTDGEGVERTWDDMNPCASLMKEMVICRLHVHT
;
A
#
# COMPACT_ATOMS: atom_id res chain seq x y z
N MET A 1 17.53 -15.48 7.58
CA MET A 1 17.60 -16.55 8.61
C MET A 1 17.93 -16.00 10.00
N ASP A 2 18.63 -14.86 10.10
CA ASP A 2 19.10 -14.34 11.39
C ASP A 2 17.98 -13.82 12.31
N VAL A 3 16.93 -13.21 11.75
CA VAL A 3 15.79 -12.70 12.54
C VAL A 3 15.02 -13.83 13.23
N LEU A 4 14.85 -14.97 12.55
CA LEU A 4 14.18 -16.15 13.12
C LEU A 4 15.04 -16.78 14.22
N ARG A 5 16.35 -16.85 14.02
CA ARG A 5 17.30 -17.34 15.02
C ARG A 5 17.36 -16.42 16.24
N HIS A 6 17.28 -15.11 16.03
CA HIS A 6 17.21 -14.11 17.08
C HIS A 6 15.91 -14.21 17.87
N PHE A 7 14.77 -14.37 17.17
CA PHE A 7 13.48 -14.64 17.82
C PHE A 7 13.56 -15.87 18.72
N HIS A 8 13.99 -17.01 18.18
CA HIS A 8 14.12 -18.25 18.96
C HIS A 8 15.03 -18.08 20.19
N THR A 9 16.12 -17.33 20.04
CA THR A 9 17.04 -17.04 21.16
C THR A 9 16.37 -16.20 22.24
N LEU A 10 15.62 -15.17 21.86
CA LEU A 10 14.88 -14.30 22.79
C LEU A 10 13.72 -15.03 23.48
N THR A 11 13.00 -15.91 22.78
CA THR A 11 11.95 -16.74 23.38
C THR A 11 12.49 -17.81 24.32
N LEU A 12 13.70 -18.30 24.07
CA LEU A 12 14.40 -19.22 24.99
C LEU A 12 14.95 -18.49 26.22
N ALA A 13 15.42 -17.25 26.06
CA ALA A 13 15.97 -16.44 27.14
C ALA A 13 14.89 -15.71 27.99
N GLY A 14 13.69 -15.51 27.44
CA GLY A 14 12.58 -14.84 28.12
C GLY A 14 11.22 -15.18 27.54
N LYS A 15 10.13 -14.87 28.26
CA LYS A 15 8.74 -15.07 27.78
C LYS A 15 8.31 -13.98 26.78
N VAL A 16 9.16 -13.67 25.82
CA VAL A 16 8.80 -12.73 24.75
C VAL A 16 7.87 -13.45 23.79
N LEU A 17 6.63 -13.00 23.72
CA LEU A 17 5.66 -13.50 22.74
C LEU A 17 6.13 -13.13 21.34
N VAL A 18 5.87 -14.00 20.35
CA VAL A 18 6.04 -13.70 18.91
C VAL A 18 5.51 -12.30 18.60
N TYR A 19 4.34 -11.98 19.16
CA TYR A 19 3.67 -10.71 19.01
C TYR A 19 4.52 -9.51 19.48
N GLU A 20 5.07 -9.55 20.68
CA GLU A 20 5.86 -8.42 21.21
C GLU A 20 7.18 -8.27 20.47
N TYR A 21 7.77 -9.38 20.04
CA TYR A 21 8.96 -9.35 19.21
C TYR A 21 8.67 -8.77 17.82
N TYR A 22 7.58 -9.18 17.18
CA TYR A 22 7.12 -8.63 15.90
C TYR A 22 6.81 -7.13 16.01
N ARG A 23 6.10 -6.71 17.06
CA ARG A 23 5.80 -5.28 17.29
C ARG A 23 7.07 -4.47 17.56
N GLY A 24 8.02 -5.03 18.31
CA GLY A 24 9.33 -4.41 18.53
C GLY A 24 10.12 -4.28 17.23
N LEU A 25 10.14 -5.32 16.39
CA LEU A 25 10.72 -5.25 15.05
C LEU A 25 10.05 -4.17 14.21
N ASN A 26 8.72 -4.16 14.12
CA ASN A 26 7.97 -3.15 13.38
C ASN A 26 8.30 -1.73 13.86
N HIS A 27 8.46 -1.51 15.16
CA HIS A 27 8.83 -0.20 15.70
C HIS A 27 10.28 0.19 15.37
N MET A 28 11.20 -0.79 15.35
CA MET A 28 12.59 -0.58 14.97
C MET A 28 12.77 -0.42 13.45
N THR A 29 11.91 -1.06 12.66
CA THR A 29 11.91 -1.00 11.19
C THR A 29 10.91 0.00 10.66
N ASP A 30 10.23 0.76 11.53
CA ASP A 30 9.32 1.83 11.13
C ASP A 30 10.14 2.89 10.42
N ASN A 31 10.26 2.70 9.13
CA ASN A 31 10.96 3.58 8.22
C ASN A 31 10.04 4.73 7.80
N THR A 32 8.87 4.91 8.39
CA THR A 32 8.09 6.10 8.07
C THR A 32 8.75 7.35 8.68
N GLU A 33 9.43 7.30 9.83
CA GLU A 33 9.91 8.50 10.58
C GLU A 33 8.82 9.58 10.80
N VAL A 34 7.60 9.31 10.36
CA VAL A 34 6.44 10.14 10.53
C VAL A 34 5.78 9.56 11.76
N ASP A 35 5.70 10.36 12.82
CA ASP A 35 4.68 10.14 13.83
C ASP A 35 3.38 9.90 13.00
N LEU A 36 2.63 8.82 13.23
CA LEU A 36 1.35 8.61 12.52
C LEU A 36 0.19 9.29 13.30
N PRO A 37 -0.02 10.63 13.28
CA PRO A 37 -1.25 11.19 13.80
C PRO A 37 -2.13 11.79 12.69
N LYS A 38 -3.42 11.44 12.79
CA LYS A 38 -4.58 12.27 12.41
C LYS A 38 -4.81 12.59 10.93
N TYR A 39 -4.41 11.75 9.97
CA TYR A 39 -5.00 11.80 8.61
C TYR A 39 -6.42 11.21 8.53
N ALA A 40 -7.08 11.01 9.69
CA ALA A 40 -8.44 10.50 9.83
C ALA A 40 -9.51 11.25 9.00
N SER A 41 -9.19 12.45 8.49
CA SER A 41 -10.14 13.37 7.88
C SER A 41 -9.90 13.69 6.40
N GLN A 42 -8.92 13.08 5.73
CA GLN A 42 -8.77 13.30 4.30
C GLN A 42 -9.97 12.70 3.55
N LYS A 43 -10.83 13.58 3.03
CA LYS A 43 -11.90 13.19 2.10
C LYS A 43 -11.34 13.24 0.70
N ASP A 44 -11.27 12.10 0.05
CA ASP A 44 -10.93 12.06 -1.37
C ASP A 44 -12.13 12.56 -2.19
N ILE A 45 -11.87 13.60 -2.98
CA ILE A 45 -12.86 14.18 -3.87
C ILE A 45 -12.83 13.34 -5.14
N SER A 46 -13.78 12.41 -5.26
CA SER A 46 -13.94 11.62 -6.47
C SER A 46 -14.30 12.52 -7.66
N SER A 47 -13.35 12.70 -8.59
CA SER A 47 -13.55 13.47 -9.83
C SER A 47 -13.97 12.61 -11.03
N CYS A 48 -14.10 11.29 -10.83
CA CYS A 48 -14.55 10.33 -11.83
C CYS A 48 -15.76 9.55 -11.28
N SER A 49 -16.83 9.50 -12.07
CA SER A 49 -18.15 9.00 -11.67
C SER A 49 -18.18 7.59 -11.08
N GLY A 50 -17.26 6.71 -11.47
CA GLY A 50 -17.21 5.32 -10.99
C GLY A 50 -16.75 5.13 -9.53
N PHE A 51 -16.03 6.09 -8.95
CA PHE A 51 -15.35 5.91 -7.66
C PHE A 51 -16.12 6.45 -6.45
N GLN A 52 -17.25 7.14 -6.67
CA GLN A 52 -18.08 7.64 -5.56
C GLN A 52 -18.65 6.51 -4.69
N THR A 53 -18.86 5.33 -5.27
CA THR A 53 -19.35 4.13 -4.55
C THR A 53 -18.26 3.48 -3.70
N LEU A 54 -17.00 3.46 -4.18
CA LEU A 54 -15.84 2.89 -3.44
C LEU A 54 -15.51 3.72 -2.19
N ALA A 55 -15.54 5.05 -2.30
CA ALA A 55 -15.34 5.96 -1.17
C ALA A 55 -16.33 5.72 0.00
N HIS A 56 -17.52 5.18 -0.28
CA HIS A 56 -18.49 4.79 0.75
C HIS A 56 -18.11 3.46 1.43
N ALA A 57 -17.57 2.50 0.69
CA ALA A 57 -17.13 1.21 1.24
C ALA A 57 -15.89 1.36 2.16
N GLU A 58 -14.96 2.23 1.77
CA GLU A 58 -13.73 2.53 2.52
C GLU A 58 -13.97 3.33 3.81
N SER A 59 -15.13 3.98 3.94
CA SER A 59 -15.49 4.81 5.09
C SER A 59 -16.00 4.02 6.31
N LYS A 60 -16.22 2.70 6.18
CA LYS A 60 -16.67 1.86 7.30
C LYS A 60 -15.55 1.65 8.30
N CYS A 61 -15.39 2.59 9.25
CA CYS A 61 -14.46 2.45 10.35
C CYS A 61 -14.89 1.33 11.31
N ASN A 62 -14.12 0.24 11.37
CA ASN A 62 -14.27 -0.80 12.37
C ASN A 62 -13.57 -0.34 13.65
N LYS A 63 -14.34 0.18 14.62
CA LYS A 63 -13.81 0.62 15.92
C LYS A 63 -13.02 -0.51 16.57
N GLY A 64 -11.75 -0.25 16.90
CA GLY A 64 -10.89 -1.16 17.66
C GLY A 64 -9.86 -1.95 16.83
N LEU A 65 -9.82 -1.78 15.50
CA LEU A 65 -8.74 -2.32 14.66
C LEU A 65 -7.62 -1.29 14.48
N GLN A 66 -6.37 -1.72 14.58
CA GLN A 66 -5.20 -0.89 14.27
C GLN A 66 -5.02 -0.69 12.76
N ALA A 67 -5.35 -1.70 11.96
CA ALA A 67 -5.37 -1.67 10.51
C ALA A 67 -6.67 -2.31 9.98
N MET A 68 -7.20 -1.75 8.90
CA MET A 68 -8.47 -2.16 8.27
C MET A 68 -8.28 -2.89 6.95
N GLY A 69 -7.11 -2.73 6.35
CA GLY A 69 -6.70 -3.39 5.12
C GLY A 69 -5.18 -3.32 4.99
N ILE A 70 -4.68 -3.82 3.87
CA ILE A 70 -3.28 -3.67 3.48
C ILE A 70 -3.29 -2.97 2.12
N GLY A 71 -2.29 -2.15 1.84
CA GLY A 71 -1.99 -1.62 0.52
C GLY A 71 -0.73 -2.29 0.03
N ILE A 72 -0.73 -2.81 -1.20
CA ILE A 72 0.46 -3.45 -1.78
C ILE A 72 0.80 -2.85 -3.14
N CYS A 73 2.09 -2.80 -3.46
CA CYS A 73 2.56 -2.63 -4.84
C CYS A 73 3.17 -3.93 -5.34
N VAL A 74 2.91 -4.28 -6.60
CA VAL A 74 3.49 -5.45 -7.25
C VAL A 74 4.22 -5.05 -8.53
N CYS A 75 5.25 -5.81 -8.87
CA CYS A 75 5.90 -5.69 -10.18
C CYS A 75 4.89 -6.02 -11.29
N ALA A 76 4.57 -5.08 -12.17
CA ALA A 76 3.61 -5.29 -13.28
C ALA A 76 4.04 -6.35 -14.32
N ARG A 77 5.29 -6.84 -14.25
CA ARG A 77 5.81 -7.91 -15.13
C ARG A 77 5.80 -9.29 -14.51
N HIS A 78 6.13 -9.38 -13.23
CA HIS A 78 6.35 -10.65 -12.54
C HIS A 78 5.32 -10.91 -11.45
N GLU A 79 4.47 -9.93 -11.15
CA GLU A 79 3.41 -10.01 -10.12
C GLU A 79 3.97 -10.34 -8.73
N MET A 80 5.21 -9.90 -8.49
CA MET A 80 5.90 -10.07 -7.22
C MET A 80 5.73 -8.82 -6.37
N VAL A 81 5.37 -9.01 -5.10
CA VAL A 81 5.41 -7.95 -4.09
C VAL A 81 6.87 -7.57 -3.83
N LEU A 82 7.17 -6.27 -3.90
CA LEU A 82 8.53 -5.77 -3.67
C LEU A 82 8.83 -5.63 -2.15
N PRO A 83 10.10 -5.46 -1.75
CA PRO A 83 10.41 -5.09 -0.37
C PRO A 83 9.80 -3.73 -0.01
N LEU A 84 9.28 -3.59 1.22
CA LEU A 84 8.78 -2.32 1.79
C LEU A 84 7.55 -1.70 1.09
N VAL A 85 6.85 -2.45 0.24
CA VAL A 85 5.66 -1.95 -0.48
C VAL A 85 4.35 -2.61 -0.04
N ALA A 86 4.35 -3.25 1.12
CA ALA A 86 3.14 -3.73 1.77
C ALA A 86 2.94 -2.93 3.06
N GLU A 87 1.86 -2.15 3.12
CA GLU A 87 1.60 -1.21 4.21
C GLU A 87 0.22 -1.45 4.82
N ASP A 88 0.11 -1.34 6.14
CA ASP A 88 -1.15 -1.35 6.85
C ASP A 88 -1.99 -0.09 6.55
N LEU A 89 -3.22 -0.30 6.10
CA LEU A 89 -4.18 0.78 5.87
C LEU A 89 -5.00 1.01 7.13
N GLN A 90 -4.76 2.13 7.83
CA GLN A 90 -5.46 2.40 9.09
C GLN A 90 -6.97 2.62 8.87
N VAL A 91 -7.34 3.26 7.75
CA VAL A 91 -8.74 3.45 7.34
C VAL A 91 -8.78 3.66 5.82
N GLY A 92 -9.13 2.61 5.08
CA GLY A 92 -9.22 2.64 3.62
C GLY A 92 -7.90 3.00 2.92
N GLU A 93 -7.93 3.08 1.59
CA GLU A 93 -6.80 3.61 0.84
C GLU A 93 -6.77 5.13 0.96
N ARG A 94 -5.67 5.66 1.50
CA ARG A 94 -5.42 7.11 1.54
C ARG A 94 -4.19 7.44 0.75
N TYR A 95 -4.15 8.66 0.22
CA TYR A 95 -2.99 9.13 -0.52
C TYR A 95 -1.71 9.04 0.30
N CYS A 96 -1.70 9.36 1.59
CA CYS A 96 -0.46 9.22 2.39
C CYS A 96 0.11 7.80 2.39
N ASN A 97 -0.73 6.77 2.47
CA ASN A 97 -0.30 5.37 2.40
C ASN A 97 0.17 5.03 0.98
N MET A 98 -0.62 5.38 -0.04
CA MET A 98 -0.27 5.09 -1.43
C MET A 98 0.98 5.84 -1.91
N ASP A 99 1.19 7.08 -1.46
CA ASP A 99 2.38 7.89 -1.72
C ASP A 99 3.60 7.19 -1.12
N TYR A 100 3.50 6.73 0.13
CA TYR A 100 4.56 6.01 0.80
C TYR A 100 4.91 4.69 0.11
N VAL A 101 3.90 3.89 -0.26
CA VAL A 101 4.06 2.63 -1.01
C VAL A 101 4.71 2.89 -2.35
N ALA A 102 4.26 3.88 -3.12
CA ALA A 102 4.81 4.21 -4.44
C ALA A 102 6.25 4.71 -4.35
N GLY A 103 6.53 5.60 -3.38
CA GLY A 103 7.86 6.11 -3.12
C GLY A 103 8.83 5.01 -2.69
N SER A 104 8.41 4.13 -1.78
CA SER A 104 9.19 2.95 -1.38
C SER A 104 9.42 1.98 -2.54
N ALA A 105 8.41 1.77 -3.39
CA ALA A 105 8.54 0.91 -4.58
C ALA A 105 9.60 1.44 -5.56
N SER A 106 9.68 2.76 -5.74
CA SER A 106 10.68 3.37 -6.61
C SER A 106 12.12 3.08 -6.18
N LYS A 107 12.34 2.83 -4.88
CA LYS A 107 13.66 2.49 -4.33
C LYS A 107 14.18 1.13 -4.76
N ALA A 108 13.30 0.23 -5.20
CA ALA A 108 13.73 -1.03 -5.81
C ALA A 108 14.29 -0.84 -7.23
N TYR A 109 14.16 0.36 -7.81
CA TYR A 109 14.51 0.67 -9.19
C TYR A 109 15.26 2.01 -9.29
N GLU A 110 16.12 2.36 -8.31
CA GLU A 110 16.88 3.62 -8.33
C GLU A 110 17.80 3.75 -9.54
N ASP A 111 18.27 2.63 -10.09
CA ASP A 111 19.11 2.60 -11.30
C ASP A 111 18.31 2.76 -12.60
N CYS A 112 16.98 2.94 -12.54
CA CYS A 112 16.12 3.13 -13.71
C CYS A 112 15.82 4.61 -13.93
N GLU A 113 16.08 5.09 -15.14
CA GLU A 113 15.77 6.47 -15.54
C GLU A 113 14.26 6.74 -15.63
N GLU A 114 13.46 5.71 -15.94
CA GLU A 114 12.01 5.82 -16.10
C GLU A 114 11.28 4.69 -15.34
N ILE A 115 10.27 5.07 -14.57
CA ILE A 115 9.35 4.14 -13.91
C ILE A 115 7.92 4.41 -14.37
N PHE A 116 7.23 3.32 -14.74
CA PHE A 116 5.80 3.33 -15.00
C PHE A 116 5.02 2.76 -13.81
N MET A 117 4.01 3.48 -13.33
CA MET A 117 3.12 3.01 -12.25
C MET A 117 1.67 2.94 -12.72
N SER A 118 1.00 1.83 -12.41
CA SER A 118 -0.44 1.70 -12.59
C SER A 118 -1.16 1.82 -11.24
N TYR A 119 -2.24 2.59 -11.21
CA TYR A 119 -3.14 2.67 -10.05
C TYR A 119 -4.55 3.06 -10.51
N ASP A 120 -5.56 2.43 -9.92
CA ASP A 120 -6.98 2.61 -10.21
C ASP A 120 -7.39 4.06 -10.33
N ILE A 121 -7.02 4.87 -9.33
CA ILE A 121 -7.38 6.29 -9.29
C ILE A 121 -6.21 7.21 -9.62
N THR A 122 -5.25 6.73 -10.43
CA THR A 122 -4.11 7.52 -10.92
C THR A 122 -4.52 8.90 -11.41
N CYS A 123 -5.64 9.00 -12.14
CA CYS A 123 -6.10 10.28 -12.70
C CYS A 123 -6.46 11.34 -11.65
N GLN A 124 -6.69 10.91 -10.41
CA GLN A 124 -7.00 11.76 -9.26
C GLN A 124 -5.75 11.95 -8.39
N TRP A 125 -5.09 10.84 -8.08
CA TRP A 125 -3.92 10.78 -7.22
C TRP A 125 -2.73 11.57 -7.79
N LYS A 126 -2.39 11.37 -9.08
CA LYS A 126 -1.26 12.01 -9.76
C LYS A 126 -1.28 13.55 -9.65
N ALA A 127 -2.47 14.15 -9.60
CA ALA A 127 -2.62 15.60 -9.62
C ALA A 127 -1.97 16.30 -8.41
N LYS A 128 -1.89 15.62 -7.26
CA LYS A 128 -1.30 16.16 -6.01
C LYS A 128 -0.10 15.36 -5.53
N LEU A 129 0.31 14.32 -6.27
CA LEU A 129 1.39 13.41 -5.92
C LEU A 129 2.67 14.14 -5.50
N TRP A 130 3.13 15.09 -6.31
CA TRP A 130 4.36 15.84 -6.00
C TRP A 130 4.24 16.70 -4.73
N ASP A 131 3.04 17.24 -4.44
CA ASP A 131 2.81 18.02 -3.23
C ASP A 131 2.84 17.15 -1.97
N HIS A 132 2.42 15.90 -2.09
CA HIS A 132 2.49 14.93 -1.00
C HIS A 132 3.89 14.34 -0.85
N MET A 133 4.57 14.05 -1.97
CA MET A 133 5.94 13.51 -1.96
C MET A 133 6.89 14.41 -1.18
N ARG A 134 6.81 15.73 -1.36
CA ARG A 134 7.65 16.69 -0.61
C ARG A 134 7.43 16.65 0.91
N LYS A 135 6.34 16.04 1.40
CA LYS A 135 6.04 15.89 2.84
C LYS A 135 6.49 14.55 3.39
N LEU A 136 6.81 13.58 2.53
CA LEU A 136 7.35 12.30 2.96
C LEU A 136 8.83 12.43 3.33
N PRO A 137 9.39 11.50 4.13
CA PRO A 137 10.83 11.44 4.35
C PRO A 137 11.57 11.17 3.05
N ALA A 138 12.79 11.70 2.91
CA ALA A 138 13.59 11.58 1.68
C ALA A 138 13.77 10.13 1.17
N LYS A 139 13.89 9.17 2.09
CA LYS A 139 14.01 7.73 1.76
C LYS A 139 12.74 7.10 1.16
N ALA A 140 11.59 7.77 1.26
CA ALA A 140 10.32 7.37 0.67
C ALA A 140 9.86 8.36 -0.43
N GLN A 141 10.73 9.26 -0.88
CA GLN A 141 10.46 10.14 -2.02
C GLN A 141 11.01 9.54 -3.32
N PHE A 142 10.39 9.87 -4.46
CA PHE A 142 11.00 9.64 -5.76
C PHE A 142 12.32 10.40 -5.89
N HIS A 143 13.22 9.91 -6.74
CA HIS A 143 14.42 10.67 -7.08
C HIS A 143 14.06 11.79 -8.07
N ASP A 144 14.73 12.94 -7.96
CA ASP A 144 14.34 14.16 -8.69
C ASP A 144 14.54 14.05 -10.21
N ASP A 145 15.46 13.20 -10.68
CA ASP A 145 15.74 12.99 -12.11
C ASP A 145 14.94 11.84 -12.74
N MET A 146 14.16 11.12 -11.94
CA MET A 146 13.42 9.95 -12.39
C MET A 146 12.18 10.35 -13.18
N ALA A 147 12.10 9.89 -14.43
CA ALA A 147 10.91 10.09 -15.26
C ALA A 147 9.78 9.17 -14.77
N LEU A 148 8.63 9.75 -14.48
CA LEU A 148 7.45 9.00 -14.04
C LEU A 148 6.32 9.12 -15.05
N ASP A 149 5.84 7.97 -15.53
CA ASP A 149 4.57 7.88 -16.23
C ASP A 149 3.60 6.96 -15.51
N PHE A 150 2.31 7.16 -15.80
CA PHE A 150 1.24 6.52 -15.07
C PHE A 150 0.12 6.04 -15.98
N GLY A 151 -0.57 4.98 -15.57
CA GLY A 151 -1.78 4.50 -16.23
C GLY A 151 -2.80 3.94 -15.27
N VAL A 152 -3.97 3.67 -15.82
CA VAL A 152 -5.04 2.96 -15.11
C VAL A 152 -5.08 1.52 -15.64
N PRO A 153 -5.14 0.49 -14.76
CA PRO A 153 -5.35 -0.90 -15.16
C PRO A 153 -6.53 -1.07 -16.12
N LYS A 154 -6.43 -2.03 -17.04
CA LYS A 154 -7.33 -2.09 -18.20
C LYS A 154 -8.80 -2.31 -17.85
N LEU A 155 -9.10 -3.09 -16.81
CA LEU A 155 -10.48 -3.33 -16.34
C LEU A 155 -11.06 -2.07 -15.72
N HIS A 156 -10.24 -1.37 -14.94
CA HIS A 156 -10.63 -0.15 -14.22
C HIS A 156 -10.74 1.05 -15.16
N CYS A 157 -9.92 1.12 -16.21
CA CYS A 157 -9.86 2.24 -17.14
C CYS A 157 -11.24 2.58 -17.74
N ARG A 158 -12.05 1.56 -18.08
CA ARG A 158 -13.38 1.75 -18.71
C ARG A 158 -14.38 2.51 -17.85
N VAL A 159 -14.23 2.51 -16.52
CA VAL A 159 -15.15 3.21 -15.61
C VAL A 159 -14.76 4.66 -15.33
N HIS A 160 -13.64 5.13 -15.90
CA HIS A 160 -13.27 6.55 -15.86
C HIS A 160 -13.98 7.35 -16.94
N LYS A 161 -13.98 8.68 -16.79
CA LYS A 161 -14.39 9.59 -17.87
C LYS A 161 -13.49 9.43 -19.09
N TYR A 162 -14.04 9.67 -20.28
CA TYR A 162 -13.35 9.47 -21.56
C TYR A 162 -11.97 10.14 -21.64
N THR A 163 -11.83 11.37 -21.11
CA THR A 163 -10.53 12.07 -21.10
C THR A 163 -9.47 11.33 -20.29
N CYS A 164 -9.84 10.74 -19.15
CA CYS A 164 -8.95 9.90 -18.36
C CYS A 164 -8.63 8.60 -19.07
N GLN A 165 -9.61 7.99 -19.75
CA GLN A 165 -9.37 6.79 -20.56
C GLN A 165 -8.29 7.07 -21.61
N CYS A 166 -8.40 8.16 -22.36
CA CYS A 166 -7.40 8.51 -23.37
C CYS A 166 -6.02 8.80 -22.76
N GLN A 167 -5.98 9.57 -21.67
CA GLN A 167 -4.72 10.02 -21.07
C GLN A 167 -3.97 8.90 -20.34
N PHE A 168 -4.68 7.97 -19.70
CA PHE A 168 -4.12 6.94 -18.83
C PHE A 168 -4.30 5.52 -19.38
N SER A 169 -4.75 5.36 -20.63
CA SER A 169 -4.80 4.04 -21.28
C SER A 169 -3.40 3.50 -21.45
N MET A 170 -3.13 2.37 -20.80
CA MET A 170 -1.86 1.65 -20.91
C MET A 170 -1.55 1.18 -22.33
N ASN A 171 -2.56 1.04 -23.20
CA ASN A 171 -2.35 0.71 -24.62
C ASN A 171 -1.71 1.85 -25.41
N LEU A 172 -1.75 3.08 -24.89
CA LEU A 172 -1.19 4.28 -25.52
C LEU A 172 0.11 4.74 -24.87
N LYS A 173 0.61 4.00 -23.87
CA LYS A 173 1.81 4.35 -23.12
C LYS A 173 3.06 3.66 -23.69
N PRO A 174 4.10 4.41 -24.09
CA PRO A 174 5.37 3.84 -24.50
C PRO A 174 5.97 2.96 -23.40
N GLY A 175 6.68 1.88 -23.77
CA GLY A 175 7.39 1.02 -22.81
C GLY A 175 6.53 0.04 -21.99
N VAL A 176 5.20 0.26 -21.89
CA VAL A 176 4.29 -0.56 -21.07
C VAL A 176 4.00 -1.94 -21.68
N GLY A 177 4.15 -2.08 -23.00
CA GLY A 177 3.93 -3.35 -23.70
C GLY A 177 2.46 -3.80 -23.64
N ARG A 178 2.22 -5.12 -23.48
CA ARG A 178 0.86 -5.70 -23.45
C ARG A 178 0.31 -5.96 -22.04
N THR A 179 0.98 -5.49 -20.99
CA THR A 179 0.53 -5.69 -19.61
C THR A 179 -0.87 -5.11 -19.38
N ASP A 180 -1.65 -5.75 -18.52
CA ASP A 180 -3.01 -5.31 -18.17
C ASP A 180 -3.05 -4.43 -16.92
N GLY A 181 -2.01 -4.49 -16.08
CA GLY A 181 -1.95 -3.77 -14.81
C GLY A 181 -2.77 -4.42 -13.69
N GLU A 182 -3.36 -5.59 -13.90
CA GLU A 182 -4.31 -6.28 -12.99
C GLU A 182 -3.62 -7.31 -12.09
N GLY A 183 -2.29 -7.24 -11.98
CA GLY A 183 -1.49 -8.20 -11.21
C GLY A 183 -1.73 -8.08 -9.72
N VAL A 184 -2.02 -6.87 -9.23
CA VAL A 184 -2.24 -6.63 -7.81
C VAL A 184 -3.56 -7.25 -7.35
N GLU A 185 -4.62 -7.15 -8.15
CA GLU A 185 -5.93 -7.74 -7.92
C GLU A 185 -5.88 -9.27 -7.90
N ARG A 186 -5.07 -9.87 -8.77
CA ARG A 186 -4.81 -11.33 -8.74
C ARG A 186 -4.08 -11.76 -7.48
N THR A 187 -3.04 -11.01 -7.11
CA THR A 187 -2.30 -11.24 -5.85
C THR A 187 -3.24 -11.09 -4.64
N TRP A 188 -4.16 -10.13 -4.68
CA TRP A 188 -5.19 -9.95 -3.65
C TRP A 188 -6.14 -11.13 -3.55
N ASP A 189 -6.64 -11.64 -4.67
CA ASP A 189 -7.54 -12.80 -4.68
C ASP A 189 -6.88 -14.02 -4.01
N ASP A 190 -5.61 -14.26 -4.32
CA ASP A 190 -4.82 -15.35 -3.73
C ASP A 190 -4.57 -15.17 -2.22
N MET A 191 -4.35 -13.93 -1.75
CA MET A 191 -4.04 -13.63 -0.35
C MET A 191 -5.28 -13.43 0.53
N ASN A 192 -6.42 -13.06 -0.05
CA ASN A 192 -7.66 -12.78 0.68
C ASN A 192 -8.11 -13.92 1.63
N PRO A 193 -8.01 -15.21 1.27
CA PRO A 193 -8.29 -16.31 2.19
C PRO A 193 -7.47 -16.24 3.49
N CYS A 194 -6.24 -15.73 3.42
CA CYS A 194 -5.33 -15.59 4.56
C CYS A 194 -5.56 -14.30 5.36
N ALA A 195 -6.31 -13.32 4.84
CA ALA A 195 -6.54 -12.04 5.52
C ALA A 195 -7.17 -12.19 6.92
N SER A 196 -8.02 -13.21 7.09
CA SER A 196 -8.64 -13.50 8.39
C SER A 196 -7.65 -13.97 9.45
N LEU A 197 -6.54 -14.63 9.04
CA LEU A 197 -5.47 -15.11 9.93
C LEU A 197 -4.59 -13.96 10.44
N MET A 198 -4.56 -12.84 9.72
CA MET A 198 -3.77 -11.66 10.06
C MET A 198 -4.51 -10.68 10.97
N LYS A 199 -5.81 -10.93 11.26
CA LYS A 199 -6.54 -10.13 12.24
C LYS A 199 -5.98 -10.39 13.64
N GLU A 200 -5.40 -9.36 14.23
CA GLU A 200 -4.98 -9.41 15.62
C GLU A 200 -6.15 -9.81 16.53
N MET A 201 -6.00 -10.93 17.22
CA MET A 201 -6.90 -11.31 18.30
C MET A 201 -6.39 -10.68 19.60
N VAL A 202 -7.09 -9.66 20.09
CA VAL A 202 -6.86 -9.19 21.46
C VAL A 202 -7.17 -10.33 22.43
N ILE A 203 -6.34 -10.51 23.45
CA ILE A 203 -6.55 -11.51 24.52
C ILE A 203 -8.02 -11.55 24.93
N CYS A 204 -8.66 -12.69 24.69
CA CYS A 204 -9.90 -13.04 25.36
C CYS A 204 -9.53 -13.21 26.85
N ARG A 205 -10.05 -12.38 27.74
CA ARG A 205 -9.85 -12.52 29.19
C ARG A 205 -10.21 -13.94 29.59
N LEU A 206 -9.22 -14.76 29.93
CA LEU A 206 -9.43 -16.05 30.57
C LEU A 206 -10.10 -15.79 31.92
N HIS A 207 -11.39 -16.07 32.03
CA HIS A 207 -12.03 -16.29 33.32
C HIS A 207 -11.55 -17.65 33.82
N VAL A 208 -10.62 -17.64 34.77
CA VAL A 208 -10.33 -18.83 35.59
C VAL A 208 -11.44 -18.88 36.63
N HIS A 209 -12.33 -19.86 36.54
CA HIS A 209 -13.14 -20.26 37.67
C HIS A 209 -12.27 -21.15 38.57
N THR A 210 -12.15 -20.78 39.85
CA THR A 210 -11.71 -21.67 40.92
C THR A 210 -12.78 -22.71 41.21
#